data_AF-A0A5H3CQQ5-F1
#
_entry.id   AF-A0A5H3CQQ5-F1
#
_cell.length_a   1.000
_cell.length_b   1.000
_cell.length_c   1.000
_cell.angle_alpha   90.00
_cell.angle_beta   90.00
_cell.angle_gamma   90.00
#
_symmetry.space_group_name_H-M   'P 1'
#
loop_
_entity.id
_entity.type
_entity.pdbx_description
1 polymer ?
#
loop_
_entity_poly.entity_id
_entity_poly.type
_entity_poly.pdbx_seq_one_letter_code
_entity_poly.pdbx_strand_id
1 'polypeptide(L)'
;MKMFTYKLLKKKIYFLNKINKFFNTLHCIDIYNTIYFNLNGILLWLNIIHINIILIKYSFLILLNNLEYLIISTFKFIRFYIKRC
;
A
#
# COMPACT_ATOMS: atom_id res chain seq x y z
N MET A 1 33.84 27.43 32.92
CA MET A 1 33.68 26.15 32.19
C MET A 1 32.30 25.51 32.30
N LYS A 2 31.71 25.32 33.51
CA LYS A 2 30.42 24.62 33.70
C LYS A 2 29.21 25.19 32.92
N MET A 3 29.14 26.49 32.71
CA MET A 3 28.03 27.13 31.96
C MET A 3 28.12 26.89 30.44
N PHE A 4 29.34 26.72 29.92
CA PHE A 4 29.58 26.47 28.50
C PHE A 4 29.23 25.04 28.12
N THR A 5 29.57 24.06 28.98
CA THR A 5 29.21 22.65 28.79
C THR A 5 27.71 22.43 28.87
N TYR A 6 27.00 23.14 29.76
CA TYR A 6 25.54 23.08 29.86
C TYR A 6 24.85 23.58 28.58
N LYS A 7 25.36 24.65 27.96
CA LYS A 7 24.81 25.22 26.73
C LYS A 7 24.97 24.27 25.53
N LEU A 8 26.08 23.54 25.47
CA LEU A 8 26.34 22.51 24.46
C LEU A 8 25.42 21.28 24.65
N LEU A 9 25.24 20.81 25.88
CA LEU A 9 24.30 19.72 26.21
C LEU A 9 22.86 20.08 25.80
N LYS A 10 22.41 21.29 26.12
CA LYS A 10 21.05 21.74 25.79
C LYS A 10 20.81 21.82 24.28
N LYS A 11 21.80 22.28 23.49
CA LYS A 11 21.74 22.24 22.01
C LYS A 11 21.65 20.81 21.48
N LYS A 12 22.43 19.88 22.04
CA LYS A 12 22.44 18.47 21.61
C LYS A 12 21.11 17.78 21.89
N ILE A 13 20.53 18.01 23.07
CA ILE A 13 19.20 17.49 23.46
C ILE A 13 18.09 18.08 22.57
N TYR A 14 18.14 19.38 22.28
CA TYR A 14 17.20 20.02 21.38
C TYR A 14 17.26 19.43 19.96
N PHE A 15 18.47 19.17 19.46
CA PHE A 15 18.67 18.56 18.15
C PHE A 15 18.12 17.12 18.10
N LEU A 16 18.36 16.33 19.15
CA LEU A 16 17.83 14.97 19.28
C LEU A 16 16.30 14.96 19.32
N ASN A 17 15.68 15.86 20.09
CA ASN A 17 14.22 15.99 20.15
C ASN A 17 13.62 16.43 18.81
N LYS A 18 14.32 17.28 18.04
CA LYS A 18 13.88 17.70 16.70
C LYS A 18 13.95 16.54 15.70
N ILE A 19 14.99 15.72 15.75
CA ILE A 19 15.12 14.50 14.95
C ILE A 19 14.00 13.51 15.31
N ASN A 20 13.77 13.24 16.60
CA ASN A 20 12.68 12.34 17.03
C ASN A 20 11.29 12.83 16.60
N LYS A 21 11.04 14.14 16.65
CA LYS A 21 9.78 14.71 16.15
C LYS A 21 9.61 14.54 14.64
N PHE A 22 10.70 14.64 13.87
CA PHE A 22 10.71 14.43 12.42
C PHE A 22 10.46 12.96 12.04
N PHE A 23 11.02 12.01 12.79
CA PHE A 23 10.70 10.59 12.61
C PHE A 23 9.24 10.27 12.99
N ASN A 24 8.68 10.91 14.01
CA ASN A 24 7.26 10.75 14.35
C ASN A 24 6.31 11.27 13.26
N THR A 25 6.70 12.28 12.47
CA THR A 25 5.86 12.75 11.35
C THR A 25 5.86 11.78 10.15
N LEU A 26 6.91 10.96 10.00
CA LEU A 26 6.95 9.91 8.96
C LEU A 26 6.01 8.74 9.28
N HIS A 27 5.67 8.52 10.55
CA HIS A 27 4.74 7.47 10.98
C HIS A 27 3.28 7.72 10.57
N CYS A 28 2.94 8.93 10.13
CA CYS A 28 1.59 9.30 9.70
C CYS A 28 1.50 9.59 8.19
N ILE A 29 2.46 9.10 7.39
CA ILE A 29 2.34 9.15 5.94
C ILE A 29 1.28 8.13 5.52
N ASP A 30 0.28 8.57 4.77
CA ASP A 30 -0.76 7.69 4.24
C ASP A 30 -0.15 6.61 3.34
N ILE A 31 -0.52 5.35 3.59
CA ILE A 31 -0.11 4.21 2.80
C ILE A 31 -1.33 3.69 2.04
N TYR A 32 -1.12 3.28 0.79
CA TYR A 32 -2.17 2.63 0.01
C TYR A 32 -2.39 1.20 0.50
N ASN A 33 -3.51 0.97 1.19
CA ASN A 33 -3.95 -0.36 1.54
C ASN A 33 -4.69 -1.01 0.36
N THR A 34 -4.38 -2.26 0.05
CA THR A 34 -4.99 -3.02 -1.06
C THR A 34 -5.73 -4.26 -0.55
N ILE A 35 -6.86 -4.59 -1.18
CA ILE A 35 -7.63 -5.79 -0.90
C ILE A 35 -7.19 -6.91 -1.86
N TYR A 36 -6.89 -8.09 -1.32
CA TYR A 36 -6.41 -9.23 -2.11
C TYR A 36 -7.49 -10.30 -2.28
N PHE A 37 -7.66 -10.76 -3.53
CA PHE A 37 -8.55 -11.84 -3.93
C PHE A 37 -7.82 -12.83 -4.83
N ASN A 38 -8.33 -14.06 -4.92
CA ASN A 38 -7.82 -15.03 -5.89
C ASN A 38 -8.36 -14.69 -7.29
N LEU A 39 -7.43 -14.51 -8.23
CA LEU A 39 -7.71 -14.30 -9.64
C LEU A 39 -8.23 -15.58 -10.31
N ASN A 40 -9.36 -15.49 -10.99
CA ASN A 40 -9.87 -16.55 -11.87
C ASN A 40 -9.29 -16.43 -13.27
N GLY A 41 -9.12 -15.22 -13.77
CA GLY A 41 -8.59 -14.97 -15.11
C GLY A 41 -8.43 -13.49 -15.40
N ILE A 42 -7.60 -13.19 -16.39
CA ILE A 42 -7.24 -11.85 -16.83
C ILE A 42 -7.38 -11.77 -18.34
N LEU A 43 -8.07 -10.75 -18.83
CA LEU A 43 -8.04 -10.31 -20.22
C LEU A 43 -7.21 -9.03 -20.30
N LEU A 44 -6.26 -9.00 -21.23
CA LEU A 44 -5.44 -7.85 -21.55
C LEU A 44 -5.74 -7.41 -22.99
N TRP A 45 -5.95 -6.11 -23.16
CA TRP A 45 -6.13 -5.50 -24.47
C TRP A 45 -5.29 -4.23 -24.57
N LEU A 46 -4.30 -4.27 -25.48
CA LEU A 46 -3.52 -3.12 -25.95
C LEU A 46 -3.70 -2.97 -27.45
N ASN A 47 -2.81 -3.58 -28.22
CA ASN A 47 -2.92 -3.72 -29.67
C ASN A 47 -3.43 -5.12 -30.06
N ILE A 48 -3.18 -6.12 -29.21
CA ILE A 48 -3.57 -7.52 -29.39
C ILE A 48 -4.31 -7.95 -28.12
N ILE A 49 -5.36 -8.74 -28.31
CA ILE A 49 -6.12 -9.35 -27.22
C ILE A 49 -5.35 -10.55 -26.69
N HIS A 50 -5.15 -10.61 -25.39
CA HIS A 50 -4.61 -11.78 -24.71
C HIS A 50 -5.51 -12.19 -23.55
N ILE A 51 -5.88 -13.46 -23.50
CA ILE A 51 -6.77 -14.01 -22.46
C ILE A 51 -6.00 -15.09 -21.71
N ASN A 52 -5.89 -14.93 -20.39
CA ASN A 52 -5.34 -15.94 -19.50
C ASN A 52 -6.40 -16.39 -18.49
N ILE A 53 -6.77 -17.67 -18.53
CA ILE A 53 -7.76 -18.26 -17.63
C ILE A 53 -7.02 -19.20 -16.68
N ILE A 54 -6.94 -18.81 -15.41
CA ILE A 54 -6.29 -19.60 -14.35
C ILE A 54 -7.27 -20.65 -13.81
N LEU A 55 -8.53 -20.25 -13.63
CA LEU A 55 -9.58 -21.09 -13.05
C LEU A 55 -10.93 -20.82 -13.73
N ILE A 56 -11.50 -21.85 -14.36
CA ILE A 56 -12.85 -21.78 -14.94
C ILE A 56 -13.87 -22.03 -13.82
N LYS A 57 -14.29 -20.95 -13.14
CA LYS A 57 -15.43 -20.93 -12.22
C LYS A 57 -16.19 -19.63 -12.37
N TYR A 58 -17.44 -19.61 -11.90
CA TYR A 58 -18.22 -18.39 -11.81
C TYR A 58 -17.44 -17.29 -11.06
N SER A 59 -17.29 -16.15 -11.72
CA SER A 59 -16.65 -14.95 -11.17
C SER A 59 -17.68 -14.13 -10.41
N PHE A 60 -17.39 -13.84 -9.13
CA PHE A 60 -18.25 -13.01 -8.32
C PHE A 60 -17.99 -11.52 -8.54
N LEU A 61 -16.73 -11.17 -8.86
CA LEU A 61 -16.30 -9.79 -9.03
C LEU A 61 -15.47 -9.67 -10.31
N ILE A 62 -15.71 -8.60 -11.05
CA ILE A 62 -15.01 -8.25 -12.29
C ILE A 62 -14.53 -6.81 -12.15
N LEU A 63 -13.21 -6.59 -12.26
CA LEU A 63 -12.62 -5.26 -12.26
C LEU A 63 -12.16 -4.90 -13.67
N LEU A 64 -12.44 -3.65 -14.06
CA LEU A 64 -12.00 -3.02 -15.29
C LEU A 64 -11.01 -1.91 -14.95
N ASN A 65 -9.85 -1.93 -15.60
CA ASN A 65 -8.88 -0.83 -15.53
C ASN A 65 -8.49 -0.44 -16.96
N ASN A 66 -8.39 0.87 -17.22
CA ASN A 66 -8.07 1.43 -18.54
C ASN A 66 -7.04 2.58 -18.46
N LEU A 67 -6.17 2.59 -17.44
CA LEU A 67 -5.18 3.67 -17.27
C LEU A 67 -4.14 3.69 -18.39
N GLU A 68 -3.55 2.53 -18.71
CA GLU A 68 -2.57 2.38 -19.79
C GLU A 68 -3.03 1.39 -20.85
N TYR A 69 -3.68 0.32 -20.39
CA TYR A 69 -4.23 -0.74 -21.21
C TYR A 69 -5.49 -1.28 -20.58
N LEU A 70 -6.40 -1.80 -21.42
CA LEU A 70 -7.64 -2.33 -20.92
C LEU A 70 -7.37 -3.71 -20.30
N ILE A 71 -7.50 -3.78 -18.98
CA ILE A 71 -7.42 -5.00 -18.20
C ILE A 71 -8.79 -5.34 -17.66
N ILE A 72 -9.24 -6.56 -17.93
CA ILE A 72 -10.40 -7.15 -17.25
C ILE A 72 -9.89 -8.25 -16.35
N SER A 73 -10.05 -8.10 -15.04
CA SER A 73 -9.65 -9.12 -14.07
C SER A 73 -10.89 -9.68 -13.38
N THR A 74 -10.99 -11.01 -13.37
CA THR A 74 -12.13 -11.73 -12.78
C THR A 74 -11.67 -12.46 -11.52
N PHE A 75 -12.51 -12.43 -10.49
CA PHE A 75 -12.15 -12.94 -9.17
C PHE A 75 -13.18 -13.92 -8.62
N LYS A 76 -12.67 -14.87 -7.84
CA LYS A 76 -13.50 -15.76 -7.03
C LYS A 76 -13.89 -15.08 -5.73
N PHE A 77 -15.12 -15.33 -5.28
CA PHE A 77 -15.49 -14.99 -3.91
C PHE A 77 -14.61 -15.76 -2.90
N ILE A 78 -14.01 -15.04 -1.97
CA ILE A 78 -13.33 -15.58 -0.80
C ILE A 78 -14.07 -15.05 0.42
N ARG A 79 -14.37 -15.93 1.38
CA ARG A 79 -14.99 -15.54 2.64
C ARG A 79 -14.07 -14.58 3.38
N PHE A 80 -14.50 -13.33 3.53
CA PHE A 80 -13.76 -12.35 4.32
C PHE A 80 -13.94 -12.59 5.81
N TYR A 81 -12.82 -12.70 6.52
CA TYR A 81 -12.79 -12.60 7.97
C TYR A 81 -12.24 -11.22 8.33
N ILE A 82 -13.15 -10.28 8.63
CA ILE A 82 -12.75 -8.99 9.19
C ILE A 82 -12.42 -9.24 10.66
N LYS A 83 -11.13 -9.31 10.98
CA LYS A 83 -10.66 -9.30 12.36
C LYS A 83 -10.84 -7.88 12.88
N ARG A 84 -11.88 -7.65 13.68
CA ARG A 84 -12.00 -6.41 14.47
C ARG A 84 -10.81 -6.36 15.43
N CYS A 85 -10.02 -5.30 15.34
CA CYS A 85 -9.08 -4.91 16.39
C CYS A 85 -9.85 -4.22 17.51
#